data_AF-A0A815S7X6-F1
#
_entry.id   AF-A0A815S7X6-F1
#
_cell.length_a   1.000
_cell.length_b   1.000
_cell.length_c   1.000
_cell.angle_alpha   90.00
_cell.angle_beta   90.00
_cell.angle_gamma   90.00
#
_symmetry.space_group_name_H-M   'P 1'
#
loop_
_entity.id
_entity.type
_entity.pdbx_description
1 polymer ?
#
loop_
_entity_poly.entity_id
_entity_poly.type
_entity_poly.pdbx_seq_one_letter_code
_entity_poly.pdbx_strand_id
1 'polypeptide(L)'
;MSSPAHAIYSSAVSLSLQGHEFQPQYGVQLIFNEAAKSRLLCSAACSQNPACRIFDYDSSSHRCRLFEADLTNGAIIAVASQTSIVGSVILSASLYASMYNQSCSACRENRYQTCSSTTNMCQCPGNSYWNGSMCPLQLFENAACSQVDACRSDLNLSCIINSYGEFTQCLTGISLFTIFVYEY
;
A
#
# COMPACT_ATOMS: atom_id res chain seq x y z
N MET A 1 -34.76 -13.57 11.59
CA MET A 1 -33.31 -13.65 11.33
C MET A 1 -32.90 -12.37 10.62
N SER A 2 -32.49 -11.37 11.38
CA SER A 2 -32.03 -10.08 10.87
C SER A 2 -30.63 -10.23 10.31
N SER A 3 -30.48 -10.00 9.01
CA SER A 3 -29.17 -9.87 8.36
C SER A 3 -28.39 -8.76 9.06
N PRO A 4 -27.18 -9.00 9.58
CA PRO A 4 -26.37 -7.92 10.13
C PRO A 4 -26.07 -6.96 8.97
N ALA A 5 -26.35 -5.67 9.21
CA ALA A 5 -26.08 -4.61 8.27
C ALA A 5 -24.64 -4.73 7.77
N HIS A 6 -24.49 -4.93 6.46
CA HIS A 6 -23.20 -4.84 5.77
C HIS A 6 -22.63 -3.46 6.08
N ALA A 7 -21.61 -3.40 6.94
CA ALA A 7 -20.82 -2.20 7.08
C ALA A 7 -20.07 -2.06 5.76
N ILE A 8 -20.65 -1.31 4.82
CA ILE A 8 -19.96 -0.86 3.62
C ILE A 8 -18.81 -0.02 4.15
N TYR A 9 -17.61 -0.61 4.24
CA TYR A 9 -16.39 0.13 4.55
C TYR A 9 -16.07 1.00 3.33
N SER A 10 -16.83 2.08 3.15
CA SER A 10 -16.58 3.09 2.13
C SER A 10 -15.33 3.84 2.53
N SER A 11 -14.27 3.76 1.73
CA SER A 11 -13.13 4.65 1.93
C SER A 11 -13.46 6.00 1.35
N ALA A 12 -13.19 7.04 2.13
CA ALA A 12 -13.18 8.38 1.58
C ALA A 12 -12.01 8.53 0.60
N VAL A 13 -12.20 9.35 -0.43
CA VAL A 13 -11.18 9.70 -1.41
C VAL A 13 -11.02 11.21 -1.37
N SER A 14 -9.78 11.67 -1.23
CA SER A 14 -9.41 13.07 -1.44
C SER A 14 -9.02 13.26 -2.90
N LEU A 15 -9.48 14.34 -3.55
CA LEU A 15 -9.18 14.64 -4.95
C LEU A 15 -8.28 15.88 -5.05
N SER A 16 -7.29 15.83 -5.93
CA SER A 16 -6.49 17.00 -6.31
C SER A 16 -7.29 17.99 -7.16
N LEU A 17 -6.70 19.14 -7.42
CA LEU A 17 -7.11 20.01 -8.52
C LEU A 17 -6.89 19.30 -9.87
N GLN A 18 -7.60 19.75 -10.89
CA GLN A 18 -7.34 19.38 -12.28
C GLN A 18 -5.93 19.82 -12.70
N GLY A 19 -5.38 19.20 -13.74
CA GLY A 19 -4.02 19.50 -14.21
C GLY A 19 -2.93 18.68 -13.54
N HIS A 20 -3.27 17.59 -12.83
CA HIS A 20 -2.30 16.84 -12.04
C HIS A 20 -2.30 15.34 -12.35
N GLU A 21 -1.12 14.73 -12.26
CA GLU A 21 -0.92 13.29 -12.32
C GLU A 21 -0.08 12.81 -11.14
N PHE A 22 -0.23 11.53 -10.81
CA PHE A 22 0.65 10.90 -9.83
C PHE A 22 1.89 10.34 -10.53
N GLN A 23 3.06 10.71 -10.03
CA GLN A 23 4.33 10.18 -10.45
C GLN A 23 4.88 9.28 -9.33
N PRO A 24 4.84 7.94 -9.48
CA PRO A 24 5.46 7.05 -8.51
C PRO A 24 6.97 7.24 -8.54
N GLN A 25 7.61 7.05 -7.39
CA GLN A 25 9.07 7.05 -7.29
C GLN A 25 9.67 5.81 -7.95
N TYR A 26 8.96 4.68 -7.92
CA TYR A 26 9.39 3.40 -8.45
C TYR A 26 8.37 2.85 -9.45
N GLY A 27 8.85 2.29 -10.58
CA GLY A 27 7.97 1.79 -11.65
C GLY A 27 7.06 0.63 -11.24
N VAL A 28 7.44 -0.14 -10.22
CA VAL A 28 6.70 -1.32 -9.72
C VAL A 28 5.39 -0.98 -9.02
N GLN A 29 5.12 0.30 -8.77
CA GLN A 29 3.94 0.75 -8.01
C GLN A 29 2.68 0.85 -8.88
N LEU A 30 2.78 0.77 -10.20
CA LEU A 30 1.62 0.79 -11.10
C LEU A 30 0.92 -0.57 -11.09
N ILE A 31 -0.29 -0.62 -10.56
CA ILE A 31 -1.12 -1.83 -10.47
C ILE A 31 -1.89 -2.05 -11.77
N PHE A 32 -2.46 -0.97 -12.31
CA PHE A 32 -3.45 -1.01 -13.38
C PHE A 32 -3.34 0.25 -14.22
N ASN A 33 -3.46 0.13 -15.54
CA ASN A 33 -3.44 1.24 -16.49
C ASN A 33 -4.34 0.92 -17.68
N GLU A 34 -5.61 1.29 -17.59
CA GLU A 34 -6.59 1.02 -18.64
C GLU A 34 -7.59 2.17 -18.77
N ALA A 35 -8.45 2.11 -19.79
CA ALA A 35 -9.53 3.07 -19.96
C ALA A 35 -10.66 2.87 -18.92
N ALA A 36 -11.09 3.95 -18.29
CA ALA A 36 -12.29 3.98 -17.45
C ALA A 36 -13.29 5.02 -17.98
N LYS A 37 -14.58 4.62 -18.09
CA LYS A 37 -15.63 5.50 -18.63
C LYS A 37 -15.87 6.77 -17.80
N SER A 38 -15.45 6.77 -16.53
CA SER A 38 -15.58 7.93 -15.66
C SER A 38 -14.58 7.88 -14.52
N ARG A 39 -14.31 9.06 -13.94
CA ARG A 39 -13.59 9.19 -12.66
C ARG A 39 -14.16 8.28 -11.58
N LEU A 40 -15.49 8.22 -11.48
CA LEU A 40 -16.16 7.43 -10.45
C LEU A 40 -15.80 5.95 -10.59
N LEU A 41 -15.79 5.42 -11.82
CA LEU A 41 -15.40 4.04 -12.08
C LEU A 41 -13.92 3.79 -11.81
N CYS A 42 -13.04 4.75 -12.15
CA CYS A 42 -11.63 4.66 -11.78
C CYS A 42 -11.43 4.61 -10.24
N SER A 43 -12.14 5.49 -9.52
CA SER A 43 -12.11 5.52 -8.05
C SER A 43 -12.70 4.25 -7.40
N ALA A 44 -13.73 3.68 -8.01
CA ALA A 44 -14.35 2.44 -7.57
C ALA A 44 -13.41 1.25 -7.79
N ALA A 45 -12.71 1.20 -8.93
CA ALA A 45 -11.69 0.20 -9.21
C ALA A 45 -10.55 0.29 -8.19
N CYS A 46 -10.07 1.50 -7.87
CA CYS A 46 -9.12 1.68 -6.77
C CYS A 46 -9.69 1.20 -5.43
N SER A 47 -10.97 1.46 -5.15
CA SER A 47 -11.57 1.10 -3.87
C SER A 47 -11.79 -0.40 -3.68
N GLN A 48 -11.98 -1.13 -4.77
CA GLN A 48 -12.10 -2.58 -4.77
C GLN A 48 -10.75 -3.29 -4.72
N ASN A 49 -9.65 -2.60 -5.04
CA ASN A 49 -8.32 -3.16 -4.94
C ASN A 49 -7.66 -2.78 -3.59
N PRO A 50 -7.41 -3.74 -2.68
CA PRO A 50 -6.84 -3.47 -1.37
C PRO A 50 -5.41 -2.90 -1.42
N ALA A 51 -4.66 -3.12 -2.51
CA ALA A 51 -3.33 -2.55 -2.70
C ALA A 51 -3.38 -1.09 -3.22
N CYS A 52 -4.47 -0.68 -3.88
CA CYS A 52 -4.58 0.67 -4.44
C CYS A 52 -4.75 1.70 -3.33
N ARG A 53 -3.92 2.74 -3.37
CA ARG A 53 -3.96 3.88 -2.43
C ARG A 53 -4.05 5.22 -3.14
N ILE A 54 -3.51 5.30 -4.35
CA ILE A 54 -3.62 6.47 -5.22
C ILE A 54 -4.14 6.02 -6.59
N PHE A 55 -4.95 6.84 -7.23
CA PHE A 55 -5.25 6.72 -8.66
C PHE A 55 -5.10 8.07 -9.34
N ASP A 56 -4.89 8.06 -10.64
CA ASP A 56 -5.15 9.24 -11.46
C ASP A 56 -6.08 8.90 -12.61
N TYR A 57 -6.84 9.91 -13.02
CA TYR A 57 -7.83 9.79 -14.07
C TYR A 57 -7.76 11.01 -14.97
N ASP A 58 -7.58 10.77 -16.27
CA ASP A 58 -7.67 11.79 -17.29
C ASP A 58 -8.99 11.67 -18.05
N SER A 59 -9.83 12.70 -18.00
CA SER A 59 -11.16 12.64 -18.63
C SER A 59 -11.13 12.78 -20.15
N SER A 60 -10.07 13.34 -20.73
CA SER A 60 -9.95 13.50 -22.20
C SER A 60 -9.61 12.19 -22.91
N SER A 61 -8.68 11.43 -22.35
CA SER A 61 -8.22 10.14 -22.86
C SER A 61 -8.92 8.95 -22.24
N HIS A 62 -9.75 9.19 -21.21
CA HIS A 62 -10.34 8.17 -20.34
C HIS A 62 -9.31 7.28 -19.62
N ARG A 63 -8.04 7.69 -19.57
CA ARG A 63 -6.97 6.91 -18.94
C ARG A 63 -7.16 6.87 -17.42
N CYS A 64 -7.14 5.67 -16.85
CA CYS A 64 -7.19 5.42 -15.41
C CYS A 64 -5.95 4.62 -14.98
N ARG A 65 -5.14 5.20 -14.09
CA ARG A 65 -4.01 4.50 -13.47
C ARG A 65 -4.28 4.27 -11.99
N LEU A 66 -4.02 3.08 -11.49
CA LEU A 66 -4.10 2.72 -10.08
C LEU A 66 -2.70 2.41 -9.55
N PHE A 67 -2.38 2.92 -8.36
CA PHE A 67 -1.06 2.81 -7.78
C PHE A 67 -1.10 2.23 -6.37
N GLU A 68 -0.16 1.32 -6.12
CA GLU A 68 0.27 0.86 -4.81
C GLU A 68 1.32 1.84 -4.27
N ALA A 69 0.88 3.07 -4.02
CA ALA A 69 1.75 4.18 -3.65
C ALA A 69 1.01 5.19 -2.79
N ASP A 70 1.76 5.96 -2.03
CA ASP A 70 1.29 7.15 -1.34
C ASP A 70 2.29 8.30 -1.54
N LEU A 71 2.10 9.40 -0.82
CA LEU A 71 2.98 10.58 -0.94
C LEU A 71 4.36 10.39 -0.31
N THR A 72 4.63 9.24 0.34
CA THR A 72 5.97 8.92 0.85
C THR A 72 6.87 8.31 -0.22
N ASN A 73 6.29 7.74 -1.27
CA ASN A 73 6.99 7.03 -2.35
C ASN A 73 6.51 7.47 -3.74
N GLY A 74 6.12 8.73 -3.85
CA GLY A 74 5.72 9.38 -5.10
C GLY A 74 5.29 10.81 -4.87
N ALA A 75 4.94 11.49 -5.96
CA ALA A 75 4.56 12.89 -5.93
C ALA A 75 3.37 13.17 -6.85
N ILE A 76 2.57 14.16 -6.47
CA ILE A 76 1.55 14.74 -7.36
C ILE A 76 2.24 15.86 -8.13
N ILE A 77 2.28 15.74 -9.46
CA ILE A 77 2.94 16.70 -10.35
C ILE A 77 1.94 17.37 -11.27
N ALA A 78 2.20 18.63 -11.62
CA ALA A 78 1.42 19.32 -12.64
C ALA A 78 1.77 18.77 -14.03
N VAL A 79 0.75 18.58 -14.88
CA VAL A 79 0.91 18.08 -16.26
C VAL A 79 0.21 18.99 -17.26
N ALA A 80 0.57 18.83 -18.54
CA ALA A 80 -0.03 19.59 -19.63
C ALA A 80 -1.54 19.32 -19.79
N SER A 81 -1.99 18.11 -19.45
CA SER A 81 -3.41 17.77 -19.48
C SER A 81 -4.15 18.51 -18.37
N GLN A 82 -4.97 19.48 -18.74
CA GLN A 82 -5.87 20.17 -17.80
C GLN A 82 -7.07 19.30 -17.38
N THR A 83 -7.19 18.07 -17.89
CA THR A 83 -8.29 17.15 -17.58
C THR A 83 -7.92 16.03 -16.62
N SER A 84 -6.65 15.93 -16.24
CA SER A 84 -6.18 14.92 -15.30
C SER A 84 -6.37 15.35 -13.86
N ILE A 85 -6.71 14.39 -13.00
CA ILE A 85 -6.82 14.54 -11.55
C ILE A 85 -6.18 13.36 -10.85
N VAL A 86 -5.77 13.56 -9.61
CA VAL A 86 -5.30 12.51 -8.70
C VAL A 86 -6.32 12.31 -7.59
N GLY A 87 -6.61 11.06 -7.26
CA GLY A 87 -7.39 10.68 -6.09
C GLY A 87 -6.56 9.85 -5.11
N SER A 88 -6.59 10.22 -3.84
CA SER A 88 -5.91 9.51 -2.76
C SER A 88 -6.93 8.91 -1.80
N VAL A 89 -6.80 7.62 -1.54
CA VAL A 89 -7.64 6.88 -0.60
C VAL A 89 -7.24 7.29 0.83
N ILE A 90 -8.22 7.68 1.62
CA ILE A 90 -8.02 8.01 3.03
C ILE A 90 -8.10 6.72 3.85
N LEU A 91 -6.97 6.33 4.42
CA LEU A 91 -6.86 5.17 5.30
C LEU A 91 -6.96 5.62 6.76
N SER A 92 -7.81 4.96 7.55
CA SER A 92 -7.92 5.23 9.00
C SER A 92 -7.28 4.12 9.81
N ALA A 93 -6.30 4.46 10.65
CA ALA A 93 -5.66 3.50 11.54
C ALA A 93 -6.65 2.80 12.49
N SER A 94 -7.72 3.48 12.91
CA SER A 94 -8.75 2.89 13.77
C SER A 94 -9.51 1.73 13.11
N LEU A 95 -9.64 1.76 11.79
CA LEU A 95 -10.29 0.68 11.03
C LEU A 95 -9.36 -0.53 10.89
N TYR A 96 -8.04 -0.31 10.82
CA TYR A 96 -7.07 -1.40 10.84
C TYR A 96 -6.98 -2.07 12.20
N ALA A 97 -6.78 -1.29 13.27
CA ALA A 97 -6.55 -1.83 14.61
C ALA A 97 -7.70 -2.70 15.12
N SER A 98 -8.95 -2.40 14.75
CA SER A 98 -10.12 -3.16 15.18
C SER A 98 -10.27 -4.52 14.50
N MET A 99 -9.63 -4.75 13.35
CA MET A 99 -9.80 -5.97 12.55
C MET A 99 -8.56 -6.87 12.48
N TYR A 100 -7.37 -6.35 12.80
CA TYR A 100 -6.14 -7.12 12.69
C TYR A 100 -6.20 -8.38 13.58
N ASN A 101 -5.77 -9.53 13.05
CA ASN A 101 -5.88 -10.84 13.70
C ASN A 101 -7.31 -11.30 14.06
N GLN A 102 -8.35 -10.66 13.53
CA GLN A 102 -9.72 -11.19 13.61
C GLN A 102 -9.89 -12.38 12.65
N SER A 103 -10.99 -13.12 12.80
CA SER A 103 -11.34 -14.18 11.87
C SER A 103 -11.61 -13.64 10.46
N CYS A 104 -11.35 -14.43 9.42
CA CYS A 104 -11.57 -13.98 8.04
C CYS A 104 -12.98 -13.49 7.71
N SER A 105 -14.00 -13.89 8.49
CA SER A 105 -15.35 -13.34 8.35
C SER A 105 -15.43 -11.84 8.66
N ALA A 106 -14.50 -11.29 9.45
CA ALA A 106 -14.49 -9.88 9.85
C ALA A 106 -13.93 -8.94 8.77
N CYS A 107 -12.96 -9.39 7.95
CA CYS A 107 -12.33 -8.58 6.91
C CYS A 107 -12.78 -8.92 5.48
N ARG A 108 -13.71 -9.85 5.29
CA ARG A 108 -14.14 -10.30 3.95
C ARG A 108 -14.65 -9.18 3.05
N GLU A 109 -15.24 -8.14 3.64
CA GLU A 109 -15.81 -6.99 2.93
C GLU A 109 -15.00 -5.70 3.17
N ASN A 110 -13.72 -5.83 3.56
CA ASN A 110 -12.89 -4.68 3.84
C ASN A 110 -11.66 -4.64 2.94
N ARG A 111 -11.34 -3.45 2.40
CA ARG A 111 -10.09 -3.22 1.68
C ARG A 111 -8.87 -3.15 2.59
N TYR A 112 -9.05 -2.79 3.87
CA TYR A 112 -7.95 -2.51 4.77
C TYR A 112 -7.15 -3.78 5.06
N GLN A 113 -7.79 -4.95 5.06
CA GLN A 113 -7.16 -6.21 5.41
C GLN A 113 -7.60 -7.32 4.48
N THR A 114 -6.74 -8.32 4.30
CA THR A 114 -7.05 -9.53 3.53
C THR A 114 -7.10 -10.74 4.45
N CYS A 115 -7.93 -11.72 4.10
CA CYS A 115 -7.91 -13.02 4.76
C CYS A 115 -6.63 -13.77 4.35
N SER A 116 -5.82 -14.16 5.33
CA SER A 116 -4.67 -15.02 5.10
C SER A 116 -5.12 -16.48 5.01
N SER A 117 -4.82 -17.15 3.90
CA SER A 117 -5.12 -18.58 3.73
C SER A 117 -4.33 -19.47 4.70
N THR A 118 -3.18 -18.99 5.19
CA THR A 118 -2.29 -19.76 6.06
C THR A 118 -2.75 -19.72 7.52
N THR A 119 -3.11 -18.54 8.03
CA THR A 119 -3.51 -18.36 9.44
C THR A 119 -5.02 -18.34 9.63
N ASN A 120 -5.80 -18.23 8.55
CA ASN A 120 -7.25 -18.00 8.57
C ASN A 120 -7.64 -16.76 9.40
N MET A 121 -6.76 -15.76 9.42
CA MET A 121 -6.93 -14.50 10.13
C MET A 121 -6.78 -13.31 9.17
N CYS A 122 -7.37 -12.19 9.55
CA CYS A 122 -7.22 -10.92 8.86
C CYS A 122 -5.81 -10.38 9.03
N GLN A 123 -5.13 -10.18 7.92
CA GLN A 123 -3.76 -9.71 7.85
C GLN A 123 -3.66 -8.48 6.93
N CYS A 124 -2.49 -7.83 6.96
CA CYS A 124 -2.20 -6.76 6.05
C CYS A 124 -2.26 -7.24 4.59
N PRO A 125 -2.78 -6.43 3.65
CA PRO A 125 -2.73 -6.73 2.22
C PRO A 125 -1.30 -6.97 1.72
N GLY A 126 -1.18 -7.46 0.48
CA GLY A 126 0.12 -7.59 -0.18
C GLY A 126 0.93 -6.28 -0.14
N ASN A 127 2.25 -6.42 -0.08
CA ASN A 127 3.21 -5.31 -0.02
C ASN A 127 2.93 -4.27 1.06
N SER A 128 2.32 -4.69 2.17
CA SER A 128 2.10 -3.89 3.37
C SER A 128 2.45 -4.72 4.60
N TYR A 129 2.77 -4.05 5.70
CA TYR A 129 3.23 -4.72 6.92
C TYR A 129 2.50 -4.16 8.15
N TRP A 130 2.39 -4.94 9.22
CA TRP A 130 1.71 -4.47 10.43
C TRP A 130 2.66 -3.68 11.32
N ASN A 131 2.42 -2.38 11.49
CA ASN A 131 3.28 -1.52 12.33
C ASN A 131 2.80 -1.39 13.79
N GLY A 132 1.85 -2.21 14.23
CA GLY A 132 1.22 -2.10 15.55
C GLY A 132 -0.08 -1.27 15.56
N SER A 133 -0.37 -0.49 14.52
CA SER A 133 -1.57 0.35 14.46
C SER A 133 -2.31 0.23 13.12
N MET A 134 -1.59 0.16 12.01
CA MET A 134 -2.14 0.04 10.68
C MET A 134 -1.23 -0.78 9.77
N CYS A 135 -1.66 -1.00 8.53
CA CYS A 135 -0.82 -1.59 7.50
C CYS A 135 -0.27 -0.52 6.54
N PRO A 136 0.83 0.18 6.83
CA PRO A 136 1.54 0.99 5.84
C PRO A 136 2.08 0.14 4.68
N LEU A 137 2.39 0.77 3.54
CA LEU A 137 3.11 0.10 2.46
C LEU A 137 4.49 -0.34 2.95
N GLN A 138 4.93 -1.49 2.48
CA GLN A 138 6.31 -1.93 2.66
C GLN A 138 7.28 -0.96 2.00
N LEU A 139 8.45 -0.89 2.62
CA LEU A 139 9.49 0.08 2.37
C LEU A 139 10.42 -0.35 1.24
N PHE A 140 10.88 0.63 0.47
CA PHE A 140 11.81 0.46 -0.65
C PHE A 140 13.27 0.50 -0.18
N GLU A 141 14.19 0.28 -1.11
CA GLU A 141 15.63 0.24 -0.83
C GLU A 141 16.12 1.52 -0.14
N ASN A 142 17.03 1.36 0.82
CA ASN A 142 17.59 2.40 1.68
C ASN A 142 16.60 3.11 2.63
N ALA A 143 15.32 2.75 2.62
CA ALA A 143 14.38 3.29 3.60
C ALA A 143 14.66 2.71 4.99
N ALA A 144 14.56 3.57 6.01
CA ALA A 144 14.75 3.17 7.40
C ALA A 144 13.61 2.25 7.86
N CYS A 145 13.94 1.12 8.47
CA CYS A 145 12.98 0.10 8.86
C CYS A 145 13.14 -0.28 10.35
N SER A 146 12.05 -0.74 10.96
CA SER A 146 11.99 -1.05 12.41
C SER A 146 11.62 -2.50 12.71
N GLN A 147 11.40 -3.32 11.69
CA GLN A 147 10.99 -4.73 11.81
C GLN A 147 11.29 -5.50 10.53
N VAL A 148 11.36 -6.83 10.67
CA VAL A 148 11.81 -7.77 9.61
C VAL A 148 10.95 -7.70 8.35
N ASP A 149 9.64 -7.58 8.51
CA ASP A 149 8.64 -7.60 7.44
C ASP A 149 8.32 -6.21 6.86
N ALA A 150 9.04 -5.16 7.28
CA ALA A 150 8.79 -3.80 6.83
C ALA A 150 9.20 -3.55 5.37
N CYS A 151 10.11 -4.34 4.80
CA CYS A 151 10.68 -4.11 3.47
C CYS A 151 9.95 -4.88 2.37
N ARG A 152 9.98 -4.37 1.14
CA ARG A 152 9.39 -4.98 -0.07
C ARG A 152 10.05 -6.33 -0.40
N SER A 153 9.46 -7.41 0.07
CA SER A 153 9.99 -8.77 -0.12
C SER A 153 9.90 -9.24 -1.57
N ASP A 154 8.94 -8.73 -2.34
CA ASP A 154 8.82 -8.94 -3.79
C ASP A 154 10.00 -8.37 -4.58
N LEU A 155 10.75 -7.44 -3.97
CA LEU A 155 11.99 -6.86 -4.51
C LEU A 155 13.25 -7.49 -3.88
N ASN A 156 13.12 -8.61 -3.17
CA ASN A 156 14.19 -9.25 -2.40
C ASN A 156 14.86 -8.33 -1.35
N LEU A 157 14.10 -7.35 -0.83
CA LEU A 157 14.58 -6.48 0.24
C LEU A 157 14.29 -7.09 1.61
N SER A 158 15.20 -6.89 2.55
CA SER A 158 15.03 -7.25 3.95
C SER A 158 15.57 -6.14 4.84
N CYS A 159 14.97 -6.00 6.02
CA CYS A 159 15.43 -5.02 7.00
C CYS A 159 16.72 -5.52 7.65
N ILE A 160 17.85 -4.89 7.34
CA ILE A 160 19.15 -5.31 7.89
C ILE A 160 19.31 -4.88 9.34
N ILE A 161 19.96 -5.75 10.11
CA ILE A 161 20.24 -5.56 11.53
C ILE A 161 21.71 -5.18 11.69
N ASN A 162 22.01 -4.13 12.45
CA ASN A 162 23.39 -3.73 12.73
C ASN A 162 24.05 -4.65 13.78
N SER A 163 25.33 -4.40 14.10
CA SER A 163 26.06 -5.17 15.12
C SER A 163 25.49 -5.06 16.53
N TYR A 164 24.60 -4.10 16.78
CA TYR A 164 23.93 -3.88 18.06
C TYR A 164 22.56 -4.57 18.13
N GLY A 165 22.15 -5.28 17.08
CA GLY A 165 20.83 -5.92 17.03
C GLY A 165 19.69 -4.98 16.64
N GLU A 166 19.99 -3.79 16.12
CA GLU A 166 18.97 -2.81 15.73
C GLU A 166 18.67 -2.86 14.24
N PHE A 167 17.39 -2.76 13.89
CA PHE A 167 16.94 -2.58 12.53
C PHE A 167 17.39 -1.22 11.99
N THR A 168 17.91 -1.21 10.75
CA THR A 168 18.47 0.00 10.15
C THR A 168 17.75 0.38 8.87
N GLN A 169 17.94 -0.37 7.79
CA GLN A 169 17.42 -0.03 6.47
C GLN A 169 17.10 -1.24 5.61
N CYS A 170 16.26 -1.03 4.59
CA CYS A 170 15.92 -2.04 3.60
C CYS A 170 17.03 -2.18 2.56
N LEU A 171 17.67 -3.35 2.49
CA LEU A 171 18.67 -3.66 1.46
C LEU A 171 18.38 -5.01 0.82
N THR A 172 18.90 -5.20 -0.39
CA THR A 172 18.86 -6.51 -1.05
C THR A 172 19.61 -7.52 -0.21
N GLY A 173 19.03 -8.71 -0.03
CA GLY A 173 19.61 -9.79 0.75
C GLY A 173 20.98 -10.25 0.23
N ILE A 174 22.05 -9.61 0.69
CA ILE A 174 23.37 -10.21 0.85
C ILE A 174 23.64 -10.18 2.35
N SER A 175 23.06 -11.15 3.04
CA SER A 175 23.47 -11.48 4.40
C SER A 175 24.84 -12.16 4.33
N LEU A 176 25.89 -11.39 4.05
CA LEU A 176 27.25 -11.77 4.43
C LEU A 176 27.36 -11.47 5.93
N PHE A 177 26.83 -12.39 6.74
CA PHE A 177 27.40 -12.65 8.06
C PHE A 177 28.88 -13.04 7.83
N THR A 178 29.74 -12.03 7.65
CA THR A 178 31.16 -12.19 7.93
C THR A 178 31.25 -12.16 9.45
N ILE A 179 30.99 -13.31 10.07
CA ILE A 179 31.26 -13.51 11.49
C ILE A 179 32.78 -13.40 11.63
N PHE A 180 33.27 -12.25 12.09
CA PHE A 180 34.61 -12.17 12.63
C PHE A 180 34.58 -12.90 13.97
N VAL A 181 34.82 -14.20 13.96
CA VAL A 181 35.17 -14.95 15.16
C VAL A 181 36.56 -14.47 15.56
N TYR A 182 36.64 -13.55 16.52
CA TYR A 182 37.88 -13.28 17.21
C TYR A 182 38.07 -14.37 18.27
N GLU A 183 38.93 -15.34 17.98
CA GLU A 183 39.51 -16.18 19.03
C GLU A 183 40.45 -15.32 19.88
N TYR A 184 40.21 -15.29 21.19
CA TYR A 184 41.15 -14.85 22.22
C TYR A 184 41.37 -16.00 23.20
#